data_AF-A0A956KNN4-F1
#
_entry.id   AF-A0A956KNN4-F1
#
_cell.length_a   1.000
_cell.length_b   1.000
_cell.length_c   1.000
_cell.angle_alpha   90.00
_cell.angle_beta   90.00
_cell.angle_gamma   90.00
#
_symmetry.space_group_name_H-M   'P 1'
#
loop_
_entity.id
_entity.type
_entity.pdbx_description
1 polymer ?
#
loop_
_entity_poly.entity_id
_entity_poly.type
_entity_poly.pdbx_seq_one_letter_code
_entity_poly.pdbx_strand_id
1 'polypeptide(L)'
;MTRRPLAFLSLPLSLALTLAACGDDNPAGDGNDTGTEDEVGTMDTTTDAETSTTADTTTDAETTTDDAPPPDSDQDGIPDADDNCPDTPNPNQLDFDGNGAGNVCDVTSFTMGGG
;
A
#
# COMPACT_ATOMS: atom_id res chain seq x y z
N MET A 1 -37.90 -52.56 -1.11
CA MET A 1 -36.85 -52.31 -0.10
C MET A 1 -36.40 -50.86 -0.21
N THR A 2 -36.68 -50.08 0.83
CA THR A 2 -36.40 -48.66 0.98
C THR A 2 -34.89 -48.39 1.06
N ARG A 3 -34.43 -47.33 0.38
CA ARG A 3 -33.04 -46.89 0.28
C ARG A 3 -32.47 -46.58 1.67
N ARG A 4 -31.28 -47.13 1.96
CA ARG A 4 -30.48 -46.77 3.13
C ARG A 4 -30.01 -45.31 2.98
N PRO A 5 -30.21 -44.43 3.97
CA PRO A 5 -29.63 -43.09 3.93
C PRO A 5 -28.12 -43.20 4.15
N LEU A 6 -27.35 -42.61 3.22
CA LEU A 6 -25.93 -42.35 3.39
C LEU A 6 -25.80 -41.35 4.55
N ALA A 7 -25.16 -41.78 5.63
CA ALA A 7 -24.74 -40.89 6.71
C ALA A 7 -23.70 -39.92 6.12
N PHE A 8 -24.10 -38.67 5.89
CA PHE A 8 -23.18 -37.57 5.65
C PHE A 8 -22.43 -37.32 6.96
N LEU A 9 -21.25 -37.92 7.07
CA LEU A 9 -20.26 -37.56 8.08
C LEU A 9 -19.87 -36.10 7.85
N SER A 10 -20.44 -35.22 8.67
CA SER A 10 -20.00 -33.84 8.82
C SER A 10 -18.61 -33.87 9.44
N LEU A 11 -17.57 -33.75 8.63
CA LEU A 11 -16.24 -33.39 9.11
C LEU A 11 -16.22 -31.87 9.31
N PRO A 12 -15.93 -31.36 10.52
CA PRO A 12 -15.71 -29.94 10.71
C PRO A 12 -14.42 -29.52 10.02
N LEU A 13 -14.52 -28.50 9.18
CA LEU A 13 -13.42 -27.81 8.50
C LEU A 13 -12.58 -27.06 9.54
N SER A 14 -11.79 -27.78 10.33
CA SER A 14 -10.78 -27.19 11.20
C SER A 14 -9.52 -26.90 10.39
N LEU A 15 -9.57 -25.87 9.54
CA LEU A 15 -8.37 -25.32 8.94
C LEU A 15 -7.80 -24.26 9.89
N ALA A 16 -6.99 -24.72 10.85
CA ALA A 16 -6.16 -23.83 11.65
C ALA A 16 -5.09 -23.23 10.73
N LEU A 17 -5.25 -21.95 10.37
CA LEU A 17 -4.22 -21.19 9.65
C LEU A 17 -3.06 -20.97 10.63
N THR A 18 -1.98 -21.73 10.44
CA THR A 18 -0.74 -21.55 11.19
C THR A 18 -0.14 -20.20 10.82
N LEU A 19 -0.12 -19.30 11.81
CA LEU A 19 0.56 -18.01 11.78
C LEU A 19 2.07 -18.28 11.56
N ALA A 20 2.55 -18.08 10.33
CA ALA A 20 3.98 -18.04 10.07
C ALA A 20 4.48 -16.66 10.48
N ALA A 21 5.25 -16.64 11.56
CA ALA A 21 5.92 -15.47 12.10
C ALA A 21 6.79 -14.79 11.04
N CYS A 22 6.83 -13.46 11.06
CA CYS A 22 7.89 -12.69 10.43
C CYS A 22 9.25 -13.18 10.98
N GLY A 23 10.19 -13.45 10.08
CA GLY A 23 11.56 -13.79 10.46
C GLY A 23 12.29 -12.52 10.92
N ASP A 24 12.60 -12.48 12.21
CA ASP A 24 13.67 -11.68 12.79
C ASP A 24 15.03 -12.23 12.32
N ASP A 25 15.75 -11.50 11.45
CA ASP A 25 17.17 -11.71 11.22
C ASP A 25 17.96 -10.38 11.28
N ASN A 26 18.31 -10.06 12.52
CA ASN A 26 19.59 -9.54 13.00
C ASN A 26 20.13 -8.15 12.56
N PRO A 27 20.30 -7.22 13.52
CA PRO A 27 20.99 -5.94 13.32
C PRO A 27 22.52 -6.09 13.46
N ALA A 28 23.27 -5.57 12.48
CA ALA A 28 24.67 -5.24 12.64
C ALA A 28 25.10 -4.20 11.61
N GLY A 29 25.41 -2.99 12.07
CA GLY A 29 25.90 -1.90 11.23
C GLY A 29 26.18 -0.65 12.04
N ASP A 30 26.95 -0.78 13.12
CA ASP A 30 27.53 0.36 13.84
C ASP A 30 28.57 1.05 12.93
N GLY A 31 28.13 2.01 12.14
CA GLY A 31 28.98 3.01 11.51
C GLY A 31 28.92 4.29 12.35
N ASN A 32 29.85 4.42 13.29
CA ASN A 32 30.09 5.66 14.02
C ASN A 32 30.62 6.72 13.05
N ASP A 33 29.73 7.46 12.38
CA ASP A 33 30.09 8.67 11.65
C ASP A 33 29.86 9.88 12.57
N THR A 34 30.90 10.19 13.31
CA THR A 34 31.00 11.41 14.10
C THR A 34 31.14 12.59 13.14
N GLY A 35 30.01 13.17 12.76
CA GLY A 35 29.93 14.38 11.94
C GLY A 35 28.85 15.34 12.45
N THR A 36 29.03 15.88 13.65
CA THR A 36 28.58 17.25 13.97
C THR A 36 29.65 18.17 13.34
N GLU A 37 29.38 19.25 12.61
CA GLU A 37 28.39 20.32 12.64
C GLU A 37 28.22 20.83 11.19
N ASP A 38 27.05 21.30 10.77
CA ASP A 38 27.01 22.60 10.07
C ASP A 38 25.59 23.18 10.04
N GLU A 39 25.45 24.31 10.71
CA GLU A 39 24.26 25.15 10.80
C GLU A 39 24.08 25.96 9.51
N VAL A 40 22.84 26.13 9.09
CA VAL A 40 22.47 27.09 8.05
C VAL A 40 22.59 28.51 8.61
N GLY A 41 23.44 29.37 8.01
CA GLY A 41 23.14 30.80 7.97
C GLY A 41 24.22 31.81 8.37
N THR A 42 25.41 31.79 7.75
CA THR A 42 26.02 33.03 7.27
C THR A 42 26.63 32.77 5.91
N MET A 43 26.21 33.50 4.88
CA MET A 43 27.01 33.52 3.66
C MET A 43 28.31 34.26 3.98
N ASP A 44 29.40 33.50 3.83
CA ASP A 44 30.76 33.95 3.58
C ASP A 44 31.62 34.33 4.80
N THR A 45 32.37 33.36 5.32
CA THR A 45 33.81 33.20 5.04
C THR A 45 34.41 32.22 6.05
N THR A 46 34.99 31.14 5.53
CA THR A 46 36.08 30.32 6.13
C THR A 46 36.36 30.54 7.62
N THR A 47 35.99 29.60 8.48
CA THR A 47 36.80 29.03 9.59
C THR A 47 35.91 28.07 10.37
N ASP A 48 36.24 26.79 10.33
CA ASP A 48 35.63 25.73 11.12
C ASP A 48 35.68 26.03 12.64
N ALA A 49 34.68 25.49 13.33
CA ALA A 49 34.45 25.45 14.79
C ALA A 49 33.81 26.70 15.42
N GLU A 50 32.50 26.61 15.71
CA GLU A 50 31.98 26.20 17.04
C GLU A 50 30.43 26.10 17.04
N THR A 51 29.93 24.86 17.19
CA THR A 51 28.88 24.41 18.13
C THR A 51 27.40 24.87 18.02
N SER A 52 26.61 23.99 17.38
CA SER A 52 25.30 23.43 17.80
C SER A 52 24.12 24.31 18.26
N THR A 53 23.00 24.32 17.50
CA THR A 53 21.65 23.99 18.03
C THR A 53 20.63 23.71 16.93
N THR A 54 20.16 22.45 16.88
CA THR A 54 18.91 22.04 16.22
C THR A 54 17.74 23.01 16.45
N ALA A 55 17.36 23.75 15.42
CA ALA A 55 16.02 24.26 15.05
C ALA A 55 16.28 25.25 13.90
N ASP A 56 15.63 25.24 12.75
CA ASP A 56 14.20 25.50 12.64
C ASP A 56 13.85 25.52 11.14
N THR A 57 13.51 24.38 10.53
CA THR A 57 12.47 24.46 9.49
C THR A 57 11.19 24.49 10.28
N THR A 58 10.81 25.70 10.68
CA THR A 58 9.50 26.00 11.23
C THR A 58 8.46 25.28 10.40
N THR A 59 7.57 24.59 11.09
CA THR A 59 6.31 24.07 10.59
C THR A 59 5.52 25.18 9.88
N ASP A 60 5.84 25.45 8.62
CA ASP A 60 4.98 26.14 7.67
C ASP A 60 4.35 25.08 6.77
N ALA A 61 3.64 24.13 7.38
CA ALA A 61 2.68 23.24 6.75
C ALA A 61 3.04 22.70 5.34
N GLU A 62 4.28 22.30 5.09
CA GLU A 62 4.57 21.49 3.91
C GLU A 62 4.51 20.03 4.35
N THR A 63 3.28 19.51 4.38
CA THR A 63 3.01 18.08 4.36
C THR A 63 3.57 17.53 3.05
N THR A 64 4.87 17.27 3.01
CA THR A 64 5.44 16.40 1.99
C THR A 64 4.95 15.01 2.30
N THR A 65 3.87 14.65 1.61
CA THR A 65 3.20 13.35 1.58
C THR A 65 4.11 12.25 0.98
N ASP A 66 5.40 12.23 1.33
CA ASP A 66 6.43 11.53 0.55
C ASP A 66 6.57 10.04 0.90
N ASP A 67 5.82 9.53 1.88
CA ASP A 67 5.90 8.11 2.33
C ASP A 67 4.53 7.48 2.65
N ALA A 68 3.43 8.08 2.22
CA ALA A 68 2.13 7.41 2.32
C ALA A 68 2.02 6.36 1.20
N PRO A 69 1.48 5.15 1.47
CA PRO A 69 1.09 4.26 0.39
C PRO A 69 0.11 4.99 -0.54
N PRO A 70 0.15 4.72 -1.86
CA PRO A 70 -0.79 5.32 -2.78
C PRO A 70 -2.23 4.98 -2.36
N PRO A 71 -3.20 5.87 -2.62
CA PRO A 71 -4.58 5.64 -2.23
C PRO A 71 -5.13 4.40 -2.94
N ASP A 72 -5.94 3.64 -2.21
CA ASP A 72 -6.66 2.44 -2.64
C ASP A 72 -8.03 2.55 -1.95
N SER A 73 -9.00 3.07 -2.69
CA SER A 73 -10.29 3.52 -2.18
C SER A 73 -11.22 2.36 -1.88
N ASP A 74 -11.09 1.25 -2.61
CA ASP A 74 -11.94 0.07 -2.46
C ASP A 74 -11.25 -1.12 -1.76
N GLN A 75 -9.95 -0.99 -1.47
CA GLN A 75 -9.11 -1.91 -0.70
C GLN A 75 -8.94 -3.27 -1.37
N ASP A 76 -8.88 -3.30 -2.70
CA ASP A 76 -8.69 -4.52 -3.48
C ASP A 76 -7.21 -4.90 -3.71
N GLY A 77 -6.29 -4.00 -3.34
CA GLY A 77 -4.84 -4.16 -3.44
C GLY A 77 -4.22 -3.47 -4.66
N ILE A 78 -5.00 -2.72 -5.43
CA ILE A 78 -4.57 -1.97 -6.62
C ILE A 78 -4.76 -0.48 -6.33
N PRO A 79 -3.71 0.36 -6.49
CA PRO A 79 -3.86 1.79 -6.28
C PRO A 79 -4.89 2.43 -7.22
N ASP A 80 -5.61 3.45 -6.74
CA ASP A 80 -6.65 4.17 -7.52
C ASP A 80 -6.16 4.68 -8.89
N ALA A 81 -4.86 4.93 -9.02
CA ALA A 81 -4.23 5.39 -10.26
C ALA A 81 -4.07 4.28 -11.33
N ASP A 82 -4.02 3.03 -10.90
CA ASP A 82 -3.80 1.84 -11.72
C ASP A 82 -5.06 0.93 -11.79
N ASP A 83 -6.13 1.29 -11.06
CA ASP A 83 -7.37 0.53 -10.95
C ASP A 83 -8.41 0.95 -12.02
N ASN A 84 -8.89 -0.01 -12.81
CA ASN A 84 -9.96 0.20 -13.78
C ASN A 84 -11.37 0.30 -13.17
N CYS A 85 -11.49 0.14 -11.84
CA CYS A 85 -12.71 0.36 -11.05
C CYS A 85 -12.44 0.90 -9.62
N PRO A 86 -11.94 2.14 -9.43
CA PRO A 86 -11.45 2.68 -8.14
C PRO A 86 -12.41 2.65 -6.94
N ASP A 87 -13.70 2.40 -7.16
CA ASP A 87 -14.74 2.37 -6.14
C ASP A 87 -15.37 0.97 -5.97
N THR A 88 -14.92 -0.06 -6.70
CA THR A 88 -15.57 -1.38 -6.76
C THR A 88 -14.56 -2.52 -6.87
N PRO A 89 -14.36 -3.31 -5.80
CA PRO A 89 -13.24 -4.27 -5.73
C PRO A 89 -13.23 -5.27 -6.88
N ASN A 90 -12.15 -5.29 -7.64
CA ASN A 90 -11.87 -6.24 -8.71
C ASN A 90 -10.37 -6.56 -8.86
N PRO A 91 -9.80 -7.38 -7.95
CA PRO A 91 -8.36 -7.68 -7.94
C PRO A 91 -7.80 -8.35 -9.21
N ASN A 92 -8.68 -8.79 -10.11
CA ASN A 92 -8.32 -9.41 -11.39
C ASN A 92 -8.32 -8.44 -12.58
N GLN A 93 -8.77 -7.18 -12.37
CA GLN A 93 -8.81 -6.10 -13.36
C GLN A 93 -9.40 -6.52 -14.71
N LEU A 94 -10.40 -7.41 -14.70
CA LEU A 94 -11.00 -7.90 -15.94
C LEU A 94 -11.68 -6.77 -16.70
N ASP A 95 -11.24 -6.55 -17.94
CA ASP A 95 -11.82 -5.65 -18.93
C ASP A 95 -11.90 -6.42 -20.27
N PHE A 96 -13.09 -6.88 -20.64
CA PHE A 96 -13.27 -7.73 -21.83
C PHE A 96 -13.38 -6.97 -23.15
N ASP A 97 -13.79 -5.69 -23.12
CA ASP A 97 -13.93 -4.89 -24.33
C ASP A 97 -12.73 -3.95 -24.54
N GLY A 98 -11.85 -3.82 -23.56
CA GLY A 98 -10.61 -3.06 -23.62
C GLY A 98 -10.85 -1.56 -23.58
N ASN A 99 -11.95 -1.10 -22.98
CA ASN A 99 -12.33 0.30 -22.93
C ASN A 99 -11.68 1.07 -21.74
N GLY A 100 -11.01 0.35 -20.83
CA GLY A 100 -10.34 0.91 -19.66
C GLY A 100 -11.21 0.98 -18.40
N ALA A 101 -12.47 0.57 -18.46
CA ALA A 101 -13.33 0.36 -17.30
C ALA A 101 -13.48 -1.14 -17.03
N GLY A 102 -13.32 -1.56 -15.78
CA GLY A 102 -13.45 -2.97 -15.43
C GLY A 102 -14.89 -3.46 -15.57
N ASN A 103 -15.04 -4.75 -15.89
CA ASN A 103 -16.33 -5.41 -16.07
C ASN A 103 -17.30 -5.23 -14.88
N VAL A 104 -16.79 -4.98 -13.67
CA VAL A 104 -17.60 -4.83 -12.46
C VAL A 104 -18.22 -3.43 -12.33
N CYS A 105 -17.59 -2.40 -12.90
CA CYS A 105 -18.02 -1.01 -12.82
C CYS A 105 -18.47 -0.43 -14.17
N ASP A 106 -18.22 -1.13 -15.29
CA ASP A 106 -18.73 -0.74 -16.59
C ASP A 106 -20.23 -1.05 -16.74
N VAL A 107 -21.04 0.00 -16.60
CA VAL A 107 -22.50 -0.03 -16.79
C VAL A 107 -22.94 0.30 -18.22
N THR A 108 -21.99 0.67 -19.09
CA THR A 108 -22.26 1.20 -20.42
C THR A 108 -22.17 0.13 -21.51
N SER A 109 -21.34 -0.89 -21.33
CA SER A 109 -21.20 -2.03 -22.25
C SER A 109 -22.39 -2.99 -22.25
N PHE A 110 -23.39 -2.81 -21.36
CA PHE A 110 -24.68 -3.51 -21.48
C PHE A 110 -25.60 -2.92 -22.57
N THR A 111 -25.20 -1.84 -23.25
CA THR A 111 -25.98 -1.27 -24.37
C THR A 111 -25.81 -2.10 -25.66
N MET A 112 -26.46 -3.26 -25.67
CA MET A 112 -26.87 -3.90 -26.93
C MET A 112 -27.80 -2.94 -27.70
N GLY A 113 -27.23 -2.22 -28.69
CA GLY A 113 -27.94 -1.73 -29.87
C GLY A 113 -28.83 -0.49 -29.68
N GLY A 114 -28.26 0.69 -29.94
CA GLY A 114 -29.00 1.90 -30.30
C GLY A 114 -28.55 2.40 -31.67
N GLY A 115 -28.96 1.71 -32.73
CA GLY A 115 -28.87 2.15 -34.12
C GLY A 115 -30.24 2.44 -34.69
#